data_AF-A0A8X6J3N2-F1
#
_entry.id   AF-A0A8X6J3N2-F1
#
_cell.length_a   1.000
_cell.length_b   1.000
_cell.length_c   1.000
_cell.angle_alpha   90.00
_cell.angle_beta   90.00
_cell.angle_gamma   90.00
#
_symmetry.space_group_name_H-M   'P 1'
#
loop_
_entity.id
_entity.type
_entity.pdbx_description
1 polymer ?
#
loop_
_entity_poly.entity_id
_entity_poly.type
_entity_poly.pdbx_seq_one_letter_code
_entity_poly.pdbx_strand_id
1 'polypeptide(L)'
;MQVLKGKSRLAITFVLKCFACPYRVEFSSSNFHEGTQIATINTRFLYAMRLIGRGAEAGKMFCGIMNLPQPHTRFPPYGKRILNAAKLTCSRGFNSKCCEGSYLKK
;
A
#
# COMPACT_ATOMS: atom_id res chain seq x y z
N MET A 1 -27.19 -2.96 7.27
CA MET A 1 -25.77 -2.82 6.86
C MET A 1 -25.77 -2.34 5.40
N GLN A 2 -25.65 -1.03 5.15
CA GLN A 2 -25.69 -0.52 3.77
C GLN A 2 -24.31 -0.67 3.14
N VAL A 3 -24.19 -1.60 2.18
CA VAL A 3 -23.02 -1.76 1.35
C VAL A 3 -22.98 -0.58 0.39
N LEU A 4 -22.09 0.38 0.63
CA LEU A 4 -21.86 1.49 -0.29
C LEU A 4 -21.37 0.92 -1.64
N LYS A 5 -22.19 1.09 -2.68
CA LYS A 5 -21.83 0.83 -4.08
C LYS A 5 -20.71 1.79 -4.50
N GLY A 6 -19.47 1.40 -4.22
CA GLY A 6 -18.26 2.07 -4.69
C GLY A 6 -17.27 1.01 -5.16
N LYS A 7 -16.38 1.38 -6.10
CA LYS A 7 -15.29 0.51 -6.55
C LYS A 7 -14.60 -0.15 -5.34
N SER A 8 -14.40 -1.46 -5.41
CA SER A 8 -13.73 -2.24 -4.37
C SER A 8 -12.37 -1.60 -4.06
N ARG A 9 -12.03 -1.46 -2.77
CA ARG A 9 -10.74 -0.94 -2.31
C ARG A 9 -10.08 -1.96 -1.40
N LEU A 10 -8.75 -1.97 -1.37
CA LEU A 10 -8.00 -2.78 -0.41
C LEU A 10 -8.11 -2.22 1.02
N ALA A 11 -8.31 -0.91 1.16
CA ALA A 11 -8.59 -0.27 2.44
C ALA A 11 -10.09 -0.30 2.74
N ILE A 12 -10.43 -0.63 3.99
CA ILE A 12 -11.79 -0.68 4.50
C ILE A 12 -11.92 0.42 5.55
N THR A 13 -12.98 1.23 5.45
CA THR A 13 -13.35 2.21 6.46
C THR A 13 -14.52 1.67 7.28
N PHE A 14 -14.34 1.65 8.60
CA PHE A 14 -15.37 1.28 9.56
C PHE A 14 -16.00 2.55 10.13
N VAL A 15 -17.33 2.56 10.20
CA VAL A 15 -18.09 3.66 10.80
C VAL A 15 -18.97 3.07 11.89
N LEU A 16 -18.69 3.44 13.14
CA LEU A 16 -19.53 3.15 14.29
C LEU A 16 -20.43 4.35 14.53
N LYS A 17 -21.74 4.15 14.46
CA LYS A 17 -22.76 5.19 14.69
C LYS A 17 -23.69 4.74 15.81
N CYS A 18 -23.85 5.58 16.83
CA CYS A 18 -24.91 5.40 17.81
C CYS A 18 -26.25 5.84 17.19
N PHE A 19 -27.31 5.05 17.41
CA PHE A 19 -28.65 5.42 16.94
C PHE A 19 -29.39 6.38 17.89
N ALA A 20 -28.96 6.45 19.15
CA ALA A 20 -29.61 7.26 20.18
C ALA A 20 -28.94 8.62 20.42
N CYS A 21 -27.67 8.79 20.03
CA CYS A 21 -26.92 10.04 20.23
C CYS A 21 -26.05 10.37 19.00
N PRO A 22 -25.54 11.60 18.85
CA PRO A 22 -24.75 12.01 17.68
C PRO A 22 -23.34 11.40 17.65
N TYR A 23 -23.03 10.43 18.52
CA TYR A 23 -21.75 9.77 18.54
C TYR A 23 -21.49 8.99 17.24
N ARG A 24 -20.41 9.38 16.57
CA ARG A 24 -19.89 8.74 15.36
C ARG A 24 -18.38 8.64 15.46
N VAL A 25 -17.85 7.44 15.27
CA VAL A 25 -16.42 7.21 15.14
C VAL A 25 -16.16 6.55 13.80
N GLU A 26 -15.13 7.04 13.11
CA GLU A 26 -14.68 6.54 11.82
C GLU A 26 -13.21 6.17 11.92
N PHE A 27 -12.86 4.95 11.49
CA PHE A 27 -11.48 4.48 11.44
C PHE A 27 -11.27 3.62 10.19
N SER A 28 -10.04 3.60 9.68
CA SER A 28 -9.67 2.90 8.45
C SER A 28 -8.64 1.81 8.73
N SER A 29 -8.72 0.69 8.00
CA SER A 29 -7.71 -0.38 8.05
C SER A 29 -6.34 0.04 7.50
N SER A 30 -6.28 1.19 6.82
CA SER A 30 -5.06 1.77 6.27
C SER A 30 -5.09 3.29 6.37
N ASN A 31 -3.96 3.87 6.75
CA ASN A 31 -3.73 5.30 6.59
C ASN A 31 -3.68 5.66 5.11
N PHE A 32 -3.93 6.93 4.82
CA PHE A 32 -3.76 7.55 3.51
C PHE A 32 -2.44 8.32 3.47
N HIS A 33 -1.83 8.43 2.29
CA HIS A 33 -0.69 9.34 2.13
C HIS A 33 -1.18 10.78 2.20
N GLU A 34 -0.47 11.60 2.97
CA GLU A 34 -0.81 13.01 3.22
C GLU A 34 -1.06 13.77 1.91
N GLY A 35 -2.17 14.53 1.86
CA GLY A 35 -2.57 15.27 0.66
C GLY A 35 -3.08 14.41 -0.51
N THR A 36 -3.27 13.11 -0.33
CA THR A 36 -3.75 12.21 -1.39
C THR A 36 -4.88 11.29 -0.95
N GLN A 37 -5.61 10.73 -1.91
CA GLN A 37 -6.62 9.68 -1.68
C GLN A 37 -6.03 8.26 -1.78
N ILE A 38 -4.71 8.12 -1.67
CA ILE A 38 -4.01 6.86 -1.86
C ILE A 38 -3.81 6.19 -0.51
N ALA A 39 -4.46 5.04 -0.30
CA ALA A 39 -4.24 4.24 0.90
C ALA A 39 -2.83 3.62 0.89
N THR A 40 -2.13 3.68 2.01
CA THR A 40 -0.77 3.11 2.17
C THR A 40 -0.72 1.61 1.86
N ILE A 41 -1.81 0.88 2.08
CA ILE A 41 -1.95 -0.54 1.70
C ILE A 41 -1.80 -0.78 0.20
N ASN A 42 -2.23 0.15 -0.67
CA ASN A 42 -2.05 0.02 -2.12
C ASN A 42 -0.57 0.08 -2.50
N THR A 43 0.20 0.93 -1.82
CA THR A 43 1.66 1.03 -2.01
C THR A 43 2.35 -0.24 -1.53
N ARG A 44 1.96 -0.77 -0.36
CA ARG A 44 2.50 -2.03 0.18
C ARG A 44 2.19 -3.22 -0.72
N PHE A 45 0.98 -3.28 -1.27
CA PHE A 45 0.58 -4.31 -2.23
C PHE A 45 1.51 -4.33 -3.45
N LEU A 46 1.73 -3.19 -4.09
CA LEU A 46 2.58 -3.12 -5.28
C LEU A 46 4.05 -3.39 -4.97
N TYR A 47 4.53 -2.96 -3.80
CA TYR A 47 5.87 -3.31 -3.34
C TYR A 47 6.01 -4.82 -3.11
N ALA A 48 5.02 -5.46 -2.49
CA ALA A 48 5.00 -6.90 -2.31
C ALA A 48 5.04 -7.63 -3.65
N MET A 49 4.26 -7.19 -4.64
CA MET A 49 4.29 -7.73 -6.01
C MET A 49 5.68 -7.63 -6.65
N ARG A 50 6.45 -6.57 -6.34
CA ARG A 50 7.84 -6.41 -6.80
C ARG A 50 8.80 -7.36 -6.07
N LEU A 51 8.65 -7.52 -4.76
CA LEU A 51 9.49 -8.43 -3.96
C LEU A 51 9.33 -9.90 -4.38
N ILE A 52 8.12 -10.33 -4.74
CA ILE A 52 7.85 -11.70 -5.21
C ILE A 52 8.19 -11.90 -6.71
N GLY A 53 8.82 -10.91 -7.36
CA GLY A 53 9.24 -11.00 -8.77
C GLY A 53 8.11 -10.92 -9.80
N ARG A 54 6.88 -10.58 -9.40
CA ARG A 54 5.72 -10.44 -10.32
C ARG A 54 5.62 -9.05 -10.95
N GLY A 55 6.10 -8.03 -10.25
CA GLY A 55 6.22 -6.67 -10.77
C GLY A 55 4.89 -5.94 -10.95
N ALA A 56 4.93 -4.82 -11.69
CA ALA A 56 3.81 -3.89 -11.81
C ALA A 56 2.67 -4.42 -12.68
N GLU A 57 2.97 -5.15 -13.76
CA GLU A 57 1.96 -5.68 -14.68
C GLU A 57 1.06 -6.71 -14.01
N ALA A 58 1.63 -7.61 -13.20
CA ALA A 58 0.84 -8.54 -12.41
C ALA A 58 -0.03 -7.81 -11.36
N GLY A 59 0.47 -6.72 -10.78
CA GLY A 59 -0.32 -5.86 -9.90
C GLY A 59 -1.52 -5.22 -10.61
N LYS A 60 -1.35 -4.75 -11.84
CA LYS A 60 -2.45 -4.22 -12.68
C LYS A 60 -3.47 -5.31 -13.00
N MET A 61 -3.00 -6.49 -13.40
CA MET A 61 -3.86 -7.64 -13.69
C MET A 61 -4.70 -8.04 -12.47
N PHE A 62 -4.07 -8.16 -11.29
CA PHE A 62 -4.77 -8.44 -10.03
C PHE A 62 -5.84 -7.37 -9.74
N CYS A 63 -5.49 -6.09 -9.86
CA CYS A 63 -6.46 -5.01 -9.65
C CYS A 63 -7.63 -5.07 -10.65
N GLY A 64 -7.38 -5.42 -11.92
CA GLY A 64 -8.42 -5.62 -12.92
C GLY A 64 -9.39 -6.76 -12.55
N ILE A 65 -8.85 -7.92 -12.15
CA ILE A 65 -9.66 -9.09 -11.74
C ILE A 65 -10.50 -8.79 -10.50
N MET A 66 -9.93 -8.07 -9.54
CA MET A 66 -10.58 -7.77 -8.25
C MET A 66 -11.48 -6.53 -8.28
N ASN A 67 -11.69 -5.91 -9.45
CA ASN A 67 -12.41 -4.65 -9.62
C ASN A 67 -11.90 -3.52 -8.69
N LEU A 68 -10.58 -3.48 -8.51
CA LEU A 68 -9.87 -2.47 -7.73
C LEU A 68 -9.43 -1.29 -8.61
N PRO A 69 -9.26 -0.08 -8.05
CA PRO A 69 -8.62 1.01 -8.78
C PRO A 69 -7.22 0.60 -9.25
N GLN A 70 -6.84 1.06 -10.44
CA GLN A 70 -5.53 0.73 -10.98
C GLN A 70 -4.41 1.19 -10.05
N PRO A 71 -3.36 0.38 -9.92
CA PRO A 71 -2.22 0.74 -9.10
C PRO A 71 -1.54 1.99 -9.67
N HIS A 72 -1.23 2.96 -8.81
CA HIS A 72 -0.50 4.15 -9.22
C HIS A 72 0.89 3.75 -9.74
N THR A 73 1.16 4.01 -11.01
CA THR A 73 2.40 3.63 -11.71
C THR A 73 3.59 4.51 -11.35
N ARG A 74 3.34 5.73 -10.83
CA ARG A 74 4.39 6.67 -10.40
C ARG A 74 4.90 6.30 -9.01
N PHE A 75 5.80 5.32 -8.99
CA PHE A 75 6.68 4.99 -7.87
C PHE A 75 7.93 5.85 -7.65
N PRO A 76 8.36 6.82 -8.48
CA PRO A 76 9.64 7.50 -8.27
C PRO A 76 9.87 8.08 -6.87
N PRO A 77 8.89 8.77 -6.23
CA PRO A 77 9.12 9.28 -4.88
C PRO A 77 9.10 8.19 -3.80
N TYR A 78 8.48 7.02 -4.07
CA TYR A 78 8.44 5.89 -3.15
C TYR A 78 9.70 5.03 -3.20
N GLY A 79 10.30 4.86 -4.38
CA GLY A 79 11.54 4.09 -4.53
C GLY A 79 12.65 4.64 -3.63
N LYS A 80 12.81 5.97 -3.58
CA LYS A 80 13.76 6.63 -2.65
C LYS A 80 13.37 6.41 -1.18
N ARG A 81 12.09 6.57 -0.83
CA ARG A 81 11.60 6.38 0.55
C ARG A 81 11.77 4.94 1.04
N ILE A 82 11.42 3.96 0.21
CA ILE A 82 11.55 2.54 0.51
C ILE A 82 13.03 2.14 0.59
N LEU A 83 13.86 2.61 -0.35
CA LEU A 83 15.31 2.37 -0.31
C LEU A 83 15.93 2.96 0.96
N ASN A 84 15.55 4.18 1.34
CA ASN A 84 16.05 4.82 2.56
C ASN A 84 15.58 4.09 3.81
N ALA A 85 14.31 3.66 3.86
CA ALA A 85 13.79 2.84 4.96
C ALA A 85 14.51 1.50 5.05
N ALA A 86 14.72 0.81 3.92
CA ALA A 86 15.47 -0.44 3.87
C ALA A 86 16.93 -0.25 4.33
N LYS A 87 17.60 0.82 3.90
CA LYS A 87 18.95 1.18 4.37
C LYS A 87 18.98 1.44 5.87
N LEU A 88 18.01 2.20 6.41
CA LEU A 88 17.89 2.50 7.84
C LEU A 88 17.63 1.23 8.68
N THR A 89 16.79 0.31 8.19
CA THR A 89 16.54 -0.97 8.86
C THR A 89 17.76 -1.88 8.79
N CYS A 90 18.49 -1.89 7.67
CA CYS A 90 19.73 -2.66 7.55
C CYS A 90 20.84 -2.11 8.45
N SER A 91 21.00 -0.79 8.55
CA SER A 91 22.00 -0.17 9.42
C SER A 91 21.68 -0.27 10.92
N ARG A 92 20.41 -0.39 11.28
CA ARG A 92 19.96 -0.57 12.67
C ARG A 92 19.77 -2.03 13.08
N GLY A 93 19.77 -2.97 12.12
CA GLY A 93 19.22 -4.31 12.32
C GLY A 93 20.21 -5.46 12.30
N PHE A 94 21.29 -5.45 11.50
CA PHE A 94 22.05 -6.70 11.30
C PHE A 94 23.53 -6.47 11.00
N ASN A 95 24.37 -7.27 11.66
CA ASN A 95 25.80 -7.43 11.39
C ASN A 95 26.07 -7.69 9.89
N SER A 96 26.60 -6.66 9.21
CA SER A 96 27.53 -6.62 8.06
C SER A 96 27.46 -7.58 6.86
N LYS A 97 26.50 -8.53 6.70
CA LYS A 97 26.60 -9.52 5.60
C LYS A 97 25.42 -9.68 4.62
N CYS A 98 24.33 -8.90 4.69
CA CYS A 98 23.13 -9.18 3.85
C CYS A 98 22.76 -8.11 2.81
N CYS A 99 23.55 -7.06 2.58
CA CYS A 99 23.23 -6.01 1.61
C CYS A 99 24.04 -6.09 0.32
N GLU A 100 24.20 -7.27 -0.27
CA GLU A 100 24.51 -7.38 -1.71
C GLU A 100 23.23 -7.69 -2.48
N GLY A 101 22.35 -6.67 -2.57
CA GLY A 101 21.23 -6.67 -3.49
C GLY A 101 21.69 -6.09 -4.83
N SER A 102 22.09 -6.97 -5.74
CA SER A 102 22.47 -6.65 -7.12
C SER A 102 21.30 -5.98 -7.87
N TYR A 103 21.51 -4.72 -8.26
CA TYR A 103 20.71 -4.08 -9.29
C TYR A 103 21.05 -4.74 -10.63
N LEU A 104 20.26 -5.73 -11.05
CA LEU A 104 20.23 -6.16 -12.44
C LEU A 104 19.66 -5.02 -13.27
N LYS A 105 20.56 -4.22 -13.86
CA LYS A 105 20.29 -3.45 -15.07
C LYS A 105 19.96 -4.47 -16.18
N LYS A 106 18.76 -4.34 -16.75
CA LYS A 106 18.50 -4.66 -18.15
C LYS A 106 17.99 -3.39 -18.80
#